data_AF-A0A433XAG1-F1
#
_entry.id   AF-A0A433XAG1-F1
#
_cell.length_a   1.000
_cell.length_b   1.000
_cell.length_c   1.000
_cell.angle_alpha   90.00
_cell.angle_beta   90.00
_cell.angle_gamma   90.00
#
_symmetry.space_group_name_H-M   'P 1'
#
loop_
_entity.id
_entity.type
_entity.pdbx_description
1 polymer ?
#
loop_
_entity_poly.entity_id
_entity_poly.type
_entity_poly.pdbx_seq_one_letter_code
_entity_poly.pdbx_strand_id
1 'polypeptide(L)'
;MRLLGDPPQHHRHVRVSGNTCLRSGEVAIFSEFGFSGSLIADNLIDGAALGISMTNLDTGGRLAICSGNLVRNIAPASAVNPDTVPVGIFAEADAVVTGNIVEDVPGTGILAGWGPYLRDVLVTDNLVRNADIGIAASVAPGAGRARIAGNLITGARRHAIAGMAWSEVAAPDLVAEAAAHPHLAIGENTID
;
A
#
# COMPACT_ATOMS: atom_id res chain seq x y z
N MET A 1 -5.44 -15.04 -4.28
CA MET A 1 -4.76 -16.25 -3.76
C MET A 1 -4.33 -15.92 -2.34
N ARG A 2 -5.06 -16.39 -1.32
CA ARG A 2 -4.63 -16.19 0.07
C ARG A 2 -3.43 -17.08 0.31
N LEU A 3 -2.24 -16.47 0.37
CA LEU A 3 -1.04 -17.18 0.76
C LEU A 3 -0.95 -17.13 2.29
N LEU A 4 -1.62 -18.10 2.91
CA LEU A 4 -1.18 -18.74 4.15
C LEU A 4 -1.51 -17.97 5.45
N GLY A 5 -2.34 -18.63 6.28
CA GLY A 5 -2.61 -18.24 7.66
C GLY A 5 -2.86 -19.49 8.49
N ASP A 6 -1.79 -20.12 8.96
CA ASP A 6 -1.79 -20.99 10.14
C ASP A 6 -0.43 -20.83 10.88
N PRO A 7 -0.40 -20.32 12.12
CA PRO A 7 0.81 -20.30 12.94
C PRO A 7 1.24 -21.72 13.36
N PRO A 8 2.56 -22.01 13.55
CA PRO A 8 3.68 -21.07 13.70
C PRO A 8 4.68 -21.15 12.52
N GLN A 9 4.21 -21.28 11.29
CA GLN A 9 5.13 -21.25 10.14
C GLN A 9 5.40 -19.81 9.72
N HIS A 10 6.52 -19.25 10.20
CA HIS A 10 7.06 -18.01 9.66
C HIS A 10 7.53 -18.26 8.22
N HIS A 11 6.72 -17.89 7.24
CA HIS A 11 7.12 -17.99 5.85
C HIS A 11 8.23 -16.98 5.54
N ARG A 12 9.36 -17.51 5.09
CA ARG A 12 10.53 -16.74 4.68
C ARG A 12 10.79 -16.96 3.20
N HIS A 13 11.13 -15.90 2.47
CA HIS A 13 11.56 -15.97 1.07
C HIS A 13 10.46 -16.48 0.11
N VAL A 14 9.32 -15.80 0.07
CA VAL A 14 8.22 -16.11 -0.85
C VAL A 14 8.35 -15.23 -2.09
N ARG A 15 8.12 -15.83 -3.28
CA ARG A 15 8.01 -15.09 -4.54
C ARG A 15 6.64 -15.33 -5.16
N VAL A 16 5.94 -14.24 -5.47
CA VAL A 16 4.67 -14.22 -6.19
C VAL A 16 4.85 -13.34 -7.42
N SER A 17 5.04 -13.95 -8.58
CA SER A 17 5.28 -13.17 -9.80
C SER A 17 4.66 -13.72 -11.06
N GLY A 18 4.30 -12.82 -11.99
CA GLY A 18 3.76 -13.18 -13.29
C GLY A 18 2.34 -13.74 -13.24
N ASN A 19 1.57 -13.41 -12.20
CA ASN A 19 0.21 -13.93 -12.01
C ASN A 19 -0.84 -12.95 -12.55
N THR A 20 -2.00 -13.50 -12.90
CA THR A 20 -3.22 -12.73 -13.19
C THR A 20 -4.28 -13.06 -12.14
N CYS A 21 -4.61 -12.10 -11.30
CA CYS A 21 -5.62 -12.22 -10.25
C CYS A 21 -6.84 -11.38 -10.61
N LEU A 22 -7.97 -12.04 -10.90
CA LEU A 22 -9.20 -11.39 -11.31
C LEU A 22 -10.29 -11.61 -10.27
N ARG A 23 -11.03 -10.56 -9.91
CA ARG A 23 -12.26 -10.64 -9.09
C ARG A 23 -12.09 -11.49 -7.83
N SER A 24 -11.04 -11.22 -7.04
CA SER A 24 -10.69 -12.05 -5.88
C SER A 24 -11.69 -11.98 -4.71
N GLY A 25 -12.68 -11.07 -4.75
CA GLY A 25 -13.74 -10.95 -3.75
C GLY A 25 -13.32 -10.27 -2.44
N GLU A 26 -12.03 -10.33 -2.09
CA GLU A 26 -11.41 -9.68 -0.94
C GLU A 26 -9.99 -9.19 -1.32
N VAL A 27 -8.93 -9.68 -0.67
CA VAL A 27 -7.52 -9.38 -0.98
C VAL A 27 -7.00 -10.26 -2.12
N ALA A 28 -6.38 -9.68 -3.15
CA ALA A 28 -5.82 -10.49 -4.25
C ALA A 28 -4.51 -11.19 -3.86
N ILE A 29 -3.53 -10.45 -3.34
CA ILE A 29 -2.27 -10.98 -2.80
C ILE A 29 -2.05 -10.44 -1.39
N PHE A 30 -1.90 -11.35 -0.43
CA PHE A 30 -1.70 -10.99 0.96
C PHE A 30 -0.46 -11.70 1.52
N SER A 31 0.55 -10.95 1.92
CA SER A 31 1.63 -11.40 2.79
C SER A 31 1.31 -10.94 4.21
N GLU A 32 0.88 -11.87 5.06
CA GLU A 32 0.43 -11.61 6.44
C GLU A 32 1.19 -12.49 7.46
N PHE A 33 0.88 -12.28 8.75
CA PHE A 33 1.31 -13.12 9.88
C PHE A 33 2.83 -13.34 10.01
N GLY A 34 3.58 -12.27 10.26
CA GLY A 34 5.01 -12.43 10.59
C GLY A 34 5.89 -12.86 9.42
N PHE A 35 5.47 -12.61 8.17
CA PHE A 35 6.26 -12.90 6.97
C PHE A 35 7.61 -12.14 6.97
N SER A 36 8.60 -12.69 6.27
CA SER A 36 9.88 -12.01 6.05
C SER A 36 10.50 -12.38 4.70
N GLY A 37 10.77 -11.39 3.84
CA GLY A 37 11.36 -11.63 2.52
C GLY A 37 10.30 -12.03 1.49
N SER A 38 9.28 -11.19 1.30
CA SER A 38 8.26 -11.40 0.25
C SER A 38 8.61 -10.58 -1.01
N LEU A 39 8.68 -11.24 -2.16
CA LEU A 39 8.84 -10.61 -3.47
C LEU A 39 7.53 -10.76 -4.25
N ILE A 40 6.82 -9.65 -4.47
CA ILE A 40 5.56 -9.58 -5.20
C ILE A 40 5.80 -8.74 -6.46
N ALA A 41 5.99 -9.38 -7.60
CA ALA A 41 6.43 -8.69 -8.80
C ALA A 41 5.67 -9.07 -10.07
N ASP A 42 5.49 -8.13 -10.98
CA ASP A 42 4.96 -8.40 -12.34
C ASP A 42 3.59 -9.10 -12.35
N ASN A 43 2.71 -8.78 -11.39
CA ASN A 43 1.36 -9.33 -11.33
C ASN A 43 0.33 -8.35 -11.91
N LEU A 44 -0.69 -8.89 -12.58
CA LEU A 44 -1.91 -8.18 -12.93
C LEU A 44 -3.00 -8.47 -11.90
N ILE A 45 -3.56 -7.42 -11.30
CA ILE A 45 -4.67 -7.51 -10.36
C ILE A 45 -5.81 -6.62 -10.88
N ASP A 46 -7.00 -7.22 -11.04
CA ASP A 46 -8.19 -6.52 -11.55
C ASP A 46 -9.45 -6.95 -10.78
N GLY A 47 -10.13 -6.01 -10.12
CA GLY A 47 -11.41 -6.28 -9.45
C GLY A 47 -11.32 -6.90 -8.05
N ALA A 48 -10.19 -6.76 -7.35
CA ALA A 48 -10.07 -7.12 -5.94
C ALA A 48 -10.64 -6.00 -5.05
N ALA A 49 -11.01 -6.30 -3.79
CA ALA A 49 -11.38 -5.25 -2.84
C ALA A 49 -10.15 -4.63 -2.15
N LEU A 50 -9.06 -5.39 -2.06
CA LEU A 50 -7.72 -4.87 -1.77
C LEU A 50 -6.73 -5.58 -2.71
N GLY A 51 -5.88 -4.82 -3.39
CA GLY A 51 -4.95 -5.39 -4.37
C GLY A 51 -3.84 -6.23 -3.72
N ILE A 52 -2.83 -5.55 -3.19
CA ILE A 52 -1.66 -6.16 -2.56
C ILE A 52 -1.55 -5.66 -1.13
N SER A 53 -1.42 -6.58 -0.16
CA SER A 53 -1.18 -6.25 1.24
C SER A 53 0.08 -6.95 1.76
N MET A 54 0.95 -6.17 2.40
CA MET A 54 2.22 -6.60 3.03
C MET A 54 2.30 -5.98 4.44
N THR A 55 1.56 -6.57 5.38
CA THR A 55 1.23 -5.94 6.68
C THR A 55 1.46 -6.88 7.87
N ASN A 56 0.96 -6.46 9.03
CA ASN A 56 1.00 -7.15 10.32
C ASN A 56 2.41 -7.07 10.95
N LEU A 57 2.98 -5.86 10.97
CA LEU A 57 4.24 -5.56 11.65
C LEU A 57 4.19 -5.91 13.14
N ASP A 58 3.04 -5.75 13.78
CA ASP A 58 2.77 -6.15 15.16
C ASP A 58 3.04 -7.64 15.44
N THR A 59 2.89 -8.48 14.40
CA THR A 59 3.25 -9.91 14.41
C THR A 59 4.58 -10.21 13.70
N GLY A 60 5.32 -9.17 13.30
CA GLY A 60 6.66 -9.26 12.73
C GLY A 60 6.75 -9.24 11.20
N GLY A 61 5.63 -9.02 10.51
CA GLY A 61 5.54 -8.95 9.04
C GLY A 61 6.39 -7.80 8.50
N ARG A 62 7.40 -8.11 7.67
CA ARG A 62 8.36 -7.11 7.15
C ARG A 62 9.15 -7.64 5.97
N LEU A 63 10.03 -6.80 5.44
CA LEU A 63 11.01 -7.16 4.42
C LEU A 63 10.31 -7.61 3.14
N ALA A 64 9.80 -6.65 2.38
CA ALA A 64 9.05 -6.90 1.16
C ALA A 64 9.51 -6.04 -0.01
N ILE A 65 9.38 -6.59 -1.22
CA ILE A 65 9.50 -5.85 -2.47
C ILE A 65 8.20 -6.05 -3.24
N CYS A 66 7.54 -4.95 -3.59
CA CYS A 66 6.37 -4.90 -4.45
C CYS A 66 6.71 -4.06 -5.69
N SER A 67 6.93 -4.72 -6.83
CA SER A 67 7.47 -4.06 -8.01
C SER A 67 6.86 -4.48 -9.33
N GLY A 68 6.65 -3.54 -10.25
CA GLY A 68 6.21 -3.87 -11.62
C GLY A 68 4.78 -4.43 -11.70
N ASN A 69 3.98 -4.29 -10.65
CA ASN A 69 2.60 -4.79 -10.64
C ASN A 69 1.66 -3.77 -11.32
N LEU A 70 0.64 -4.28 -11.99
CA LEU A 70 -0.52 -3.51 -12.45
C LEU A 70 -1.71 -3.85 -11.55
N VAL A 71 -2.14 -2.90 -10.73
CA VAL A 71 -3.29 -3.04 -9.84
C VAL A 71 -4.38 -2.09 -10.30
N ARG A 72 -5.55 -2.61 -10.65
CA ARG A 72 -6.63 -1.74 -11.15
C ARG A 72 -8.04 -2.18 -10.79
N ASN A 73 -8.97 -1.26 -10.96
CA ASN A 73 -10.40 -1.46 -10.74
C ASN A 73 -10.69 -2.07 -9.36
N ILE A 74 -10.10 -1.48 -8.30
CA ILE A 74 -10.37 -1.96 -6.95
C ILE A 74 -11.86 -1.78 -6.65
N ALA A 75 -12.49 -2.80 -6.08
CA ALA A 75 -13.90 -2.75 -5.75
C ALA A 75 -14.14 -1.80 -4.56
N PRO A 76 -15.30 -1.10 -4.50
CA PRO A 76 -15.62 -0.20 -3.40
C PRO A 76 -15.85 -0.91 -2.07
N ALA A 77 -16.05 -2.23 -2.09
CA ALA A 77 -16.17 -3.07 -0.90
C ALA A 77 -15.81 -4.52 -1.24
N SER A 78 -15.44 -5.28 -0.21
CA SER A 78 -15.29 -6.73 -0.32
C SER A 78 -16.64 -7.45 -0.32
N ALA A 79 -16.73 -8.52 -1.10
CA ALA A 79 -17.92 -9.35 -1.20
C ALA A 79 -18.08 -10.31 -0.01
N VAL A 80 -17.01 -10.52 0.77
CA VAL A 80 -16.95 -11.56 1.81
C VAL A 80 -16.49 -11.03 3.17
N ASN A 81 -15.93 -9.83 3.24
CA ASN A 81 -15.43 -9.24 4.48
C ASN A 81 -15.68 -7.72 4.51
N PRO A 82 -16.73 -7.24 5.22
CA PRO A 82 -17.10 -5.83 5.24
C PRO A 82 -16.02 -4.90 5.83
N ASP A 83 -15.05 -5.44 6.56
CA ASP A 83 -13.97 -4.65 7.18
C ASP A 83 -12.82 -4.37 6.21
N THR A 84 -12.81 -5.00 5.02
CA THR A 84 -11.79 -4.72 3.99
C THR A 84 -12.01 -3.33 3.39
N VAL A 85 -11.04 -2.45 3.60
CA VAL A 85 -11.03 -1.12 3.00
C VAL A 85 -10.40 -1.13 1.59
N PRO A 86 -10.95 -0.37 0.63
CA PRO A 86 -10.39 -0.27 -0.71
C PRO A 86 -8.98 0.33 -0.73
N VAL A 87 -7.98 -0.50 -1.04
CA VAL A 87 -6.60 -0.06 -1.22
C VAL A 87 -5.97 -0.80 -2.40
N GLY A 88 -5.20 -0.08 -3.24
CA GLY A 88 -4.43 -0.70 -4.31
C GLY A 88 -3.26 -1.52 -3.76
N ILE A 89 -2.31 -0.85 -3.09
CA ILE A 89 -1.15 -1.48 -2.45
C ILE A 89 -1.03 -0.97 -1.01
N PHE A 90 -0.91 -1.87 -0.04
CA PHE A 90 -0.72 -1.55 1.38
C PHE A 90 0.55 -2.20 1.93
N ALA A 91 1.43 -1.41 2.54
CA ALA A 91 2.70 -1.86 3.10
C ALA A 91 3.00 -1.21 4.46
N GLU A 92 3.49 -1.96 5.45
CA GLU A 92 3.80 -1.43 6.78
C GLU A 92 5.29 -1.30 7.09
N ALA A 93 6.11 -2.31 6.77
CA ALA A 93 7.46 -2.40 7.34
C ALA A 93 8.53 -2.97 6.42
N ASP A 94 9.69 -2.32 6.41
CA ASP A 94 10.91 -2.67 5.67
C ASP A 94 10.58 -3.04 4.22
N ALA A 95 9.81 -2.18 3.56
CA ALA A 95 9.16 -2.48 2.31
C ALA A 95 9.54 -1.49 1.21
N VAL A 96 9.71 -1.99 -0.01
CA VAL A 96 9.88 -1.18 -1.22
C VAL A 96 8.67 -1.40 -2.12
N VAL A 97 7.97 -0.32 -2.45
CA VAL A 97 6.86 -0.27 -3.40
C VAL A 97 7.30 0.60 -4.57
N THR A 98 7.66 -0.01 -5.69
CA THR A 98 8.28 0.72 -6.81
C THR A 98 7.91 0.25 -8.20
N GLY A 99 7.79 1.18 -9.16
CA GLY A 99 7.52 0.84 -10.54
C GLY A 99 6.16 0.16 -10.76
N ASN A 100 5.20 0.38 -9.86
CA ASN A 100 3.84 -0.16 -10.01
C ASN A 100 2.95 0.85 -10.73
N ILE A 101 1.93 0.35 -11.42
CA ILE A 101 0.82 1.14 -11.93
C ILE A 101 -0.41 0.79 -11.09
N VAL A 102 -1.00 1.80 -10.46
CA VAL A 102 -2.21 1.66 -9.64
C VAL A 102 -3.30 2.57 -10.21
N GLU A 103 -4.41 2.00 -10.68
CA GLU A 103 -5.46 2.74 -11.39
C GLU A 103 -6.86 2.44 -10.86
N ASP A 104 -7.73 3.45 -10.83
CA ASP A 104 -9.16 3.30 -10.52
C ASP A 104 -9.41 2.61 -9.18
N VAL A 105 -8.96 3.28 -8.11
CA VAL A 105 -9.14 2.82 -6.73
C VAL A 105 -10.17 3.72 -6.02
N PRO A 106 -11.34 3.21 -5.58
CA PRO A 106 -12.31 3.95 -4.77
C PRO A 106 -11.87 4.02 -3.30
N GLY A 107 -10.64 4.48 -3.08
CA GLY A 107 -9.93 4.50 -1.81
C GLY A 107 -8.48 4.95 -2.00
N THR A 108 -7.56 4.41 -1.22
CA THR A 108 -6.14 4.80 -1.30
C THR A 108 -5.40 3.99 -2.36
N GLY A 109 -4.72 4.66 -3.29
CA GLY A 109 -3.90 3.99 -4.31
C GLY A 109 -2.77 3.20 -3.66
N ILE A 110 -1.88 3.87 -2.93
CA ILE A 110 -0.82 3.24 -2.14
C ILE A 110 -0.85 3.75 -0.70
N LEU A 111 -0.98 2.84 0.28
CA LEU A 111 -0.96 3.16 1.70
C LEU A 111 0.36 2.66 2.33
N ALA A 112 1.08 3.56 3.00
CA ALA A 112 2.28 3.27 3.76
C ALA A 112 2.00 3.38 5.27
N GLY A 113 1.85 2.23 5.90
CA GLY A 113 1.68 2.06 7.35
C GLY A 113 0.27 2.33 7.86
N TRP A 114 0.02 1.84 9.08
CA TRP A 114 -1.27 1.98 9.78
C TRP A 114 -1.07 2.22 11.27
N GLY A 115 -1.48 3.40 11.76
CA GLY A 115 -1.22 3.78 13.14
C GLY A 115 0.30 3.78 13.43
N PRO A 116 0.78 3.13 14.51
CA PRO A 116 2.20 3.03 14.81
C PRO A 116 2.96 2.08 13.86
N TYR A 117 2.25 1.31 13.01
CA TYR A 117 2.83 0.28 12.14
C TYR A 117 3.30 0.85 10.80
N LEU A 118 4.16 1.86 10.88
CA LEU A 118 4.97 2.33 9.76
C LEU A 118 6.43 2.16 10.14
N ARG A 119 7.24 1.46 9.33
CA ARG A 119 8.69 1.40 9.54
C ARG A 119 9.43 1.24 8.22
N ASP A 120 10.22 2.25 7.86
CA ASP A 120 11.18 2.18 6.76
C ASP A 120 10.54 1.70 5.44
N VAL A 121 9.50 2.39 4.99
CA VAL A 121 8.79 2.09 3.73
C VAL A 121 9.22 3.08 2.64
N LEU A 122 9.63 2.56 1.48
CA LEU A 122 9.90 3.34 0.28
C LEU A 122 8.74 3.18 -0.71
N VAL A 123 8.12 4.29 -1.09
CA VAL A 123 7.11 4.37 -2.15
C VAL A 123 7.67 5.26 -3.26
N THR A 124 8.29 4.64 -4.27
CA THR A 124 9.08 5.37 -5.26
C THR A 124 8.77 4.99 -6.70
N ASP A 125 8.71 5.97 -7.59
CA ASP A 125 8.60 5.75 -9.04
C ASP A 125 7.35 4.93 -9.43
N ASN A 126 6.22 5.14 -8.75
CA ASN A 126 4.94 4.54 -9.11
C ASN A 126 4.07 5.52 -9.91
N LEU A 127 3.21 5.00 -10.77
CA LEU A 127 2.12 5.74 -11.40
C LEU A 127 0.81 5.42 -10.67
N VAL A 128 0.18 6.43 -10.08
CA VAL A 128 -1.14 6.30 -9.44
C VAL A 128 -2.15 7.16 -10.18
N ARG A 129 -3.27 6.56 -10.59
CA ARG A 129 -4.33 7.23 -11.37
C ARG A 129 -5.70 6.98 -10.78
N ASN A 130 -6.53 8.02 -10.72
CA ASN A 130 -7.95 7.93 -10.35
C ASN A 130 -8.16 7.19 -9.01
N ALA A 131 -7.40 7.55 -7.99
CA ALA A 131 -7.62 7.09 -6.61
C ALA A 131 -8.36 8.18 -5.81
N ASP A 132 -9.08 7.83 -4.74
CA ASP A 132 -9.62 8.87 -3.84
C ASP A 132 -8.48 9.60 -3.14
N ILE A 133 -7.53 8.81 -2.62
CA ILE A 133 -6.25 9.30 -2.13
C ILE A 133 -5.16 8.64 -2.99
N GLY A 134 -4.29 9.43 -3.63
CA GLY A 134 -3.22 8.88 -4.47
C GLY A 134 -2.26 8.00 -3.67
N ILE A 135 -1.47 8.63 -2.82
CA ILE A 135 -0.57 7.96 -1.88
C ILE A 135 -0.86 8.45 -0.48
N ALA A 136 -0.88 7.57 0.51
CA ALA A 136 -1.05 7.94 1.90
C ALA A 136 0.04 7.35 2.78
N ALA A 137 0.41 8.04 3.85
CA ALA A 137 1.32 7.51 4.87
C ALA A 137 0.79 7.76 6.28
N SER A 138 1.11 6.87 7.22
CA SER A 138 0.77 7.07 8.61
C SER A 138 1.51 8.27 9.21
N VAL A 139 0.76 9.16 9.85
CA VAL A 139 1.25 10.26 10.69
C VAL A 139 0.80 10.09 12.15
N ALA A 140 0.24 8.92 12.49
CA ALA A 140 -0.20 8.61 13.85
C ALA A 140 0.98 8.58 14.84
N PRO A 141 0.71 8.75 16.14
CA PRO A 141 1.75 8.59 17.16
C PRO A 141 2.45 7.22 17.05
N GLY A 142 3.78 7.25 17.04
CA GLY A 142 4.61 6.05 16.92
C GLY A 142 4.90 5.60 15.48
N ALA A 143 4.34 6.25 14.47
CA ALA A 143 4.68 5.98 13.07
C ALA A 143 6.18 6.23 12.81
N GLY A 144 6.86 5.23 12.25
CA GLY A 144 8.25 5.31 11.83
C GLY A 144 8.39 5.94 10.45
N ARG A 145 9.53 5.72 9.78
CA ARG A 145 9.92 6.52 8.61
C ARG A 145 9.33 6.01 7.29
N ALA A 146 9.12 6.92 6.35
CA ALA A 146 8.86 6.57 4.96
C ALA A 146 9.49 7.56 3.98
N ARG A 147 9.67 7.13 2.74
CA ARG A 147 9.99 8.03 1.60
C ARG A 147 8.93 7.88 0.53
N ILE A 148 8.33 8.98 0.11
CA ILE A 148 7.38 9.06 -1.00
C ILE A 148 7.99 9.99 -2.05
N ALA A 149 8.60 9.43 -3.09
CA ALA A 149 9.34 10.23 -4.07
C ALA A 149 9.29 9.71 -5.50
N GLY A 150 9.36 10.61 -6.48
CA GLY A 150 9.39 10.22 -7.90
C GLY A 150 8.07 9.66 -8.43
N ASN A 151 6.98 9.70 -7.65
CA ASN A 151 5.71 9.15 -8.09
C ASN A 151 4.97 10.15 -8.99
N LEU A 152 4.24 9.64 -9.98
CA LEU A 152 3.29 10.41 -10.78
C LEU A 152 1.88 10.09 -10.29
N ILE A 153 1.19 11.09 -9.75
CA ILE A 153 -0.19 10.98 -9.27
C ILE A 153 -1.08 11.85 -10.15
N THR A 154 -2.09 11.26 -10.80
CA THR A 154 -3.01 11.99 -11.69
C THR A 154 -4.47 11.68 -11.36
N GLY A 155 -5.33 12.70 -11.29
CA GLY A 155 -6.77 12.50 -11.13
C GLY A 155 -7.18 11.97 -9.75
N ALA A 156 -6.41 12.30 -8.71
CA ALA A 156 -6.80 11.99 -7.34
C ALA A 156 -8.12 12.71 -6.99
N ARG A 157 -9.14 11.99 -6.52
CA ARG A 157 -10.49 12.55 -6.33
C ARG A 157 -10.61 13.42 -5.08
N ARG A 158 -9.75 13.21 -4.08
CA ARG A 158 -9.77 13.96 -2.80
C ARG A 158 -8.41 14.51 -2.42
N HIS A 159 -7.38 13.65 -2.35
CA HIS A 159 -6.04 14.05 -1.90
C HIS A 159 -4.97 13.36 -2.74
N ALA A 160 -3.96 14.10 -3.21
CA ALA A 160 -2.87 13.49 -3.98
C ALA A 160 -1.90 12.70 -3.09
N ILE A 161 -1.39 13.35 -2.03
CA ILE A 161 -0.56 12.71 -1.01
C ILE A 161 -1.06 13.16 0.37
N ALA A 162 -1.48 12.22 1.22
CA ALA A 162 -2.12 12.54 2.51
C ALA A 162 -1.54 11.75 3.70
N GLY A 163 -1.58 12.36 4.88
CA GLY A 163 -1.22 11.76 6.15
C GLY A 163 -2.44 11.18 6.84
N MET A 164 -2.32 9.95 7.31
CA MET A 164 -3.39 9.19 7.93
C MET A 164 -3.12 8.96 9.41
N ALA A 165 -4.14 9.11 10.25
CA ALA A 165 -4.18 8.57 11.60
C ALA A 165 -5.22 7.44 11.63
N TRP A 166 -4.76 6.20 11.41
CA TRP A 166 -5.63 5.07 11.09
C TRP A 166 -6.52 5.39 9.88
N SER A 167 -7.84 5.44 10.06
CA SER A 167 -8.79 5.75 8.98
C SER A 167 -8.99 7.25 8.75
N GLU A 168 -8.50 8.11 9.64
CA GLU A 168 -8.70 9.55 9.56
C GLU A 168 -7.64 10.23 8.70
N VAL A 169 -8.04 11.15 7.82
CA VAL A 169 -7.12 12.04 7.11
C VAL A 169 -6.69 13.15 8.07
N ALA A 170 -5.51 12.99 8.65
CA ALA A 170 -4.96 13.92 9.64
C ALA A 170 -4.12 15.04 9.01
N ALA A 171 -3.54 14.81 7.83
CA ALA A 171 -2.82 15.82 7.04
C ALA A 171 -3.27 15.71 5.57
N PRO A 172 -4.21 16.54 5.09
CA PRO A 172 -4.80 16.40 3.77
C PRO A 172 -3.85 16.72 2.60
N ASP A 173 -2.75 17.44 2.85
CA ASP A 173 -1.72 17.73 1.85
C ASP A 173 -0.32 17.60 2.46
N LEU A 174 0.20 16.37 2.43
CA LEU A 174 1.53 16.09 2.96
C LEU A 174 2.66 16.80 2.21
N VAL A 175 2.45 17.26 0.98
CA VAL A 175 3.46 18.03 0.24
C VAL A 175 3.62 19.40 0.87
N ALA A 176 2.51 20.07 1.17
CA ALA A 176 2.51 21.35 1.88
C ALA A 176 2.90 21.21 3.36
N GLU A 177 2.52 20.09 3.99
CA GLU A 177 2.67 19.85 5.43
C GLU A 177 3.95 19.05 5.79
N ALA A 178 4.86 18.80 4.84
CA ALA A 178 6.03 17.95 5.04
C ALA A 178 6.89 18.35 6.26
N ALA A 179 7.00 19.65 6.54
CA ALA A 179 7.75 20.15 7.70
C ALA A 179 7.16 19.73 9.06
N ALA A 180 5.85 19.47 9.13
CA ALA A 180 5.18 18.97 10.34
C ALA A 180 5.36 17.45 10.54
N HIS A 181 5.84 16.74 9.51
CA HIS A 181 6.00 15.29 9.51
C HIS A 181 7.43 14.87 9.12
N PRO A 182 8.46 15.23 9.91
CA PRO A 182 9.87 15.04 9.54
C PRO A 182 10.30 13.57 9.43
N HIS A 183 9.49 12.62 9.89
CA HIS A 183 9.70 11.18 9.66
C HIS A 183 9.39 10.75 8.22
N LEU A 184 8.69 11.59 7.45
CA LEU A 184 8.36 11.36 6.06
C LEU A 184 9.24 12.22 5.15
N ALA A 185 9.97 11.58 4.24
CA ALA A 185 10.70 12.26 3.17
C ALA A 185 9.82 12.31 1.91
N ILE A 186 9.40 13.50 1.52
CA ILE A 186 8.46 13.71 0.41
C ILE A 186 9.11 14.66 -0.59
N GLY A 187 9.20 14.26 -1.85
CA GLY A 187 9.81 15.11 -2.88
C GLY A 187 9.78 14.47 -4.25
N GLU A 188 10.00 15.27 -5.29
CA GLU A 188 10.11 14.78 -6.68
C GLU A 188 8.84 14.07 -7.19
N ASN A 189 7.70 14.22 -6.52
CA ASN A 189 6.41 13.71 -7.00
C ASN A 189 5.81 14.72 -7.99
N THR A 190 5.22 14.22 -9.07
CA THR A 190 4.43 15.03 -10.02
C THR A 190 2.95 14.77 -9.72
N ILE A 191 2.17 15.84 -9.54
CA ILE A 191 0.77 15.78 -9.11
C ILE A 191 -0.07 16.63 -10.06
N ASP A 192 -1.04 16.00 -10.73
CA ASP A 192 -1.99 16.62 -11.67
C ASP A 192 -3.46 16.30 -11.35
#